data_AF-A0ABD1JC32-F1
#
_entry.id   AF-A0ABD1JC32-F1
#
_cell.length_a   1.000
_cell.length_b   1.000
_cell.length_c   1.000
_cell.angle_alpha   90.00
_cell.angle_beta   90.00
_cell.angle_gamma   90.00
#
_symmetry.space_group_name_H-M   'P 1'
#
loop_
_entity.id
_entity.type
_entity.pdbx_description
1 polymer ?
#
loop_
_entity_poly.entity_id
_entity_poly.type
_entity_poly.pdbx_seq_one_letter_code
_entity_poly.pdbx_strand_id
1 'polypeptide(L)'
;MSLHARDADERAKVLHALKTETEEIKNRLVAVSARCHELENIKMSESQALEKNQQWLAYDQQREAYVTSVLTRIHQLEQQQGLTSAANHQQQTQLKAPDSDARNCQDAQQQYAEVLKNCEEQLNQEFESIAQAQTELEQLKRKVEDKQEELCRVQSLLQDKQNDLDRTQMHIHDKKEELDQVWHQIKERNGHLGEVQDLLHSKWAELEELQNQIQVKQCELHQVQREKTQIQQQLKDHKTELRKLDKVQSKTGNYEEETQPVQERQVRQSCQGNKASPGASSPLDESFLECPNCQIQYPASRHRELVIHIDQCCR
;
A
#
# COMPACT_ATOMS: atom_id res chain seq x y z
N MET A 1 22.86 -22.66 -16.53
CA MET A 1 21.97 -21.57 -16.99
C MET A 1 22.70 -20.26 -16.82
N SER A 2 22.70 -19.36 -17.82
CA SER A 2 23.42 -18.07 -17.72
C SER A 2 22.76 -17.16 -16.68
N LEU A 3 23.53 -16.22 -16.11
CA LEU A 3 23.04 -15.21 -15.17
C LEU A 3 21.81 -14.47 -15.72
N HIS A 4 21.83 -14.12 -17.01
CA HIS A 4 20.67 -13.49 -17.68
C HIS A 4 19.42 -14.36 -17.71
N ALA A 5 19.55 -15.69 -17.76
CA ALA A 5 18.40 -16.59 -17.70
C ALA A 5 17.78 -16.64 -16.29
N ARG A 6 18.57 -16.44 -15.23
CA ARG A 6 18.06 -16.32 -13.86
C ARG A 6 17.39 -14.96 -13.63
N ASP A 7 18.01 -13.88 -14.06
CA ASP A 7 17.43 -12.52 -13.93
C ASP A 7 16.10 -12.39 -14.69
N ALA A 8 16.02 -12.99 -15.88
CA ALA A 8 14.77 -13.03 -16.66
C ALA A 8 13.67 -13.84 -15.95
N ASP A 9 14.03 -14.96 -15.31
CA ASP A 9 13.09 -15.80 -14.55
C ASP A 9 12.59 -15.08 -13.28
N GLU A 10 13.47 -14.36 -12.56
CA GLU A 10 13.08 -13.55 -11.40
C GLU A 10 12.16 -12.38 -11.79
N ARG A 11 12.47 -11.66 -12.88
CA ARG A 11 11.59 -10.61 -13.42
C ARG A 11 10.22 -11.15 -13.82
N ALA A 12 10.17 -12.33 -14.44
CA ALA A 12 8.91 -12.97 -14.81
C ALA A 12 8.07 -13.33 -13.56
N LYS A 13 8.70 -13.82 -12.49
CA LYS A 13 8.04 -14.12 -11.21
C LYS A 13 7.44 -12.87 -10.56
N VAL A 14 8.20 -11.77 -10.51
CA VAL A 14 7.72 -10.50 -9.95
C VAL A 14 6.56 -9.93 -10.77
N LEU A 15 6.66 -9.95 -12.11
CA LEU A 15 5.56 -9.51 -12.99
C LEU A 15 4.31 -10.36 -12.80
N HIS A 16 4.47 -11.67 -12.63
CA HIS A 16 3.35 -12.55 -12.34
C HIS A 16 2.70 -12.22 -10.99
N ALA A 17 3.50 -12.01 -9.94
CA ALA A 17 3.00 -11.64 -8.61
C ALA A 17 2.25 -10.29 -8.61
N LEU A 18 2.81 -9.27 -9.26
CA LEU A 18 2.15 -7.96 -9.40
C LEU A 18 0.84 -8.08 -10.19
N LYS A 19 0.79 -8.92 -11.21
CA LYS A 19 -0.42 -9.17 -11.99
C LYS A 19 -1.50 -9.84 -11.13
N THR A 20 -1.14 -10.81 -10.30
CA THR A 20 -2.09 -11.47 -9.39
C THR A 20 -2.60 -10.50 -8.31
N GLU A 21 -1.72 -9.72 -7.70
CA GLU A 21 -2.11 -8.72 -6.69
C GLU A 21 -3.02 -7.63 -7.30
N THR A 22 -2.69 -7.15 -8.50
CA THR A 22 -3.53 -6.17 -9.22
C THR A 22 -4.93 -6.72 -9.45
N GLU A 23 -5.04 -8.00 -9.82
CA GLU A 23 -6.33 -8.63 -10.06
C GLU A 23 -7.11 -8.85 -8.76
N GLU A 24 -6.43 -9.21 -7.66
CA GLU A 24 -7.05 -9.27 -6.34
C GLU A 24 -7.56 -7.90 -5.87
N ILE A 25 -6.80 -6.83 -6.09
CA ILE A 25 -7.21 -5.47 -5.74
C ILE A 25 -8.44 -5.06 -6.57
N LYS A 26 -8.46 -5.35 -7.87
CA LYS A 26 -9.64 -5.09 -8.71
C LYS A 26 -10.86 -5.84 -8.21
N ASN A 27 -10.71 -7.13 -7.89
CA ASN A 27 -11.82 -7.94 -7.36
C ASN A 27 -12.34 -7.39 -6.04
N ARG A 28 -11.43 -6.96 -5.14
CA ARG A 28 -11.81 -6.30 -3.89
C ARG A 28 -12.51 -4.96 -4.13
N LEU A 29 -12.05 -4.16 -5.10
CA LEU A 29 -12.68 -2.88 -5.46
C LEU A 29 -14.09 -3.09 -5.99
N VAL A 30 -14.30 -4.10 -6.85
CA VAL A 30 -15.63 -4.49 -7.34
C VAL A 30 -16.52 -4.90 -6.16
N ALA A 31 -16.03 -5.71 -5.24
CA ALA A 31 -16.79 -6.13 -4.07
C ALA A 31 -17.14 -4.96 -3.12
N VAL A 32 -16.21 -4.01 -2.91
CA VAL A 32 -16.49 -2.79 -2.15
C VAL A 32 -17.53 -1.93 -2.87
N SER A 33 -17.40 -1.75 -4.18
CA SER A 33 -18.34 -0.97 -4.98
C SER A 33 -19.75 -1.56 -4.91
N ALA A 34 -19.89 -2.88 -5.02
CA ALA A 34 -21.16 -3.57 -4.87
C ALA A 34 -21.79 -3.33 -3.49
N ARG A 35 -21.00 -3.44 -2.42
CA ARG A 35 -21.47 -3.15 -1.05
C ARG A 35 -21.88 -1.70 -0.86
N CYS A 36 -21.19 -0.74 -1.46
CA CYS A 36 -21.59 0.67 -1.41
C CYS A 36 -22.96 0.90 -2.07
N HIS A 37 -23.20 0.30 -3.25
CA HIS A 37 -24.51 0.37 -3.90
C HIS A 37 -25.61 -0.27 -3.05
N GLU A 38 -25.30 -1.38 -2.37
CA GLU A 38 -26.24 -2.08 -1.50
C GLU A 38 -26.61 -1.23 -0.28
N LEU A 39 -25.63 -0.54 0.33
CA LEU A 39 -25.86 0.42 1.42
C LEU A 39 -26.68 1.63 0.96
N GLU A 40 -26.43 2.16 -0.24
CA GLU A 40 -27.24 3.23 -0.81
C GLU A 40 -28.70 2.80 -1.02
N ASN A 41 -28.92 1.58 -1.52
CA ASN A 41 -30.27 1.04 -1.68
C ASN A 41 -30.98 0.87 -0.34
N ILE A 42 -30.29 0.38 0.69
CA ILE A 42 -30.86 0.25 2.05
C ILE A 42 -31.23 1.63 2.59
N LYS A 43 -30.33 2.61 2.50
CA LYS A 43 -30.59 3.99 2.94
C LYS A 43 -31.82 4.59 2.25
N MET A 44 -31.97 4.37 0.95
CA MET A 44 -33.15 4.84 0.20
C MET A 44 -34.44 4.14 0.69
N SER A 45 -34.39 2.84 0.94
CA SER A 45 -35.52 2.09 1.49
C SER A 45 -35.91 2.55 2.90
N GLU A 46 -34.93 2.80 3.78
CA GLU A 46 -35.16 3.32 5.12
C GLU A 46 -35.79 4.71 5.09
N SER A 47 -35.34 5.58 4.18
CA SER A 47 -35.94 6.91 4.00
C SER A 47 -37.41 6.82 3.58
N GLN A 48 -37.76 5.89 2.67
CA GLN A 48 -39.15 5.66 2.28
C GLN A 48 -39.99 5.09 3.42
N ALA A 49 -39.43 4.19 4.22
CA ALA A 49 -40.10 3.64 5.39
C ALA A 49 -40.38 4.72 6.45
N LEU A 50 -39.42 5.63 6.68
CA LEU A 50 -39.58 6.75 7.59
C LEU A 50 -40.70 7.69 7.15
N GLU A 51 -40.77 8.01 5.86
CA GLU A 51 -41.84 8.86 5.30
C GLU A 51 -43.21 8.21 5.48
N LYS A 52 -43.36 6.90 5.22
CA LYS A 52 -44.61 6.18 5.46
C LYS A 52 -44.99 6.15 6.94
N ASN A 53 -44.02 5.95 7.84
CA ASN A 53 -44.29 5.98 9.28
C ASN A 53 -44.77 7.37 9.74
N GLN A 54 -44.21 8.45 9.19
CA GLN A 54 -44.71 9.81 9.45
C GLN A 54 -46.14 10.01 8.96
N GLN A 55 -46.47 9.49 7.76
CA GLN A 55 -47.84 9.54 7.24
C GLN A 55 -48.83 8.76 8.11
N TRP A 56 -48.46 7.56 8.58
CA TRP A 56 -49.28 6.77 9.49
C TRP A 56 -49.50 7.47 10.83
N LEU A 57 -48.47 8.10 11.39
CA LEU A 57 -48.59 8.86 12.63
C LEU A 57 -49.55 10.05 12.47
N ALA A 58 -49.48 10.78 11.36
CA ALA A 58 -50.38 11.89 11.08
C ALA A 58 -51.84 11.41 10.93
N TYR A 59 -52.04 10.28 10.23
CA TYR A 59 -53.35 9.65 10.10
C TYR A 59 -53.92 9.23 11.47
N ASP A 60 -53.10 8.62 12.33
CA ASP A 60 -53.53 8.17 13.64
C ASP A 60 -53.91 9.35 14.55
N GLN A 61 -53.10 10.42 14.57
CA GLN A 61 -53.42 11.66 15.28
C GLN A 61 -54.74 12.28 14.80
N GLN A 62 -54.99 12.28 13.48
CA GLN A 62 -56.25 12.79 12.93
C GLN A 62 -57.45 11.92 13.35
N ARG A 63 -57.27 10.59 13.32
CA ARG A 63 -58.29 9.64 13.77
C ARG A 63 -58.60 9.80 15.25
N GLU A 64 -57.61 9.96 16.11
CA GLU A 64 -57.79 10.21 17.54
C GLU A 64 -58.54 11.52 17.81
N ALA A 65 -58.18 12.59 17.10
CA ALA A 65 -58.88 13.87 17.19
C ALA A 65 -60.35 13.75 16.77
N TYR A 66 -60.63 13.02 15.69
CA TYR A 66 -61.99 12.76 15.23
C TYR A 66 -62.80 11.98 16.28
N VAL A 67 -62.27 10.86 16.78
CA VAL A 67 -62.94 10.04 17.80
C VAL A 67 -63.23 10.86 19.06
N THR A 68 -62.27 11.69 19.49
CA THR A 68 -62.45 12.58 20.65
C THR A 68 -63.57 13.60 20.41
N SER A 69 -63.66 14.15 19.19
CA SER A 69 -64.74 15.08 18.83
C SER A 69 -66.12 14.42 18.84
N VAL A 70 -66.22 13.18 18.34
CA VAL A 70 -67.45 12.39 18.34
C VAL A 70 -67.89 12.06 19.77
N LEU A 71 -66.97 11.60 20.61
CA LEU A 71 -67.25 11.32 22.02
C LEU A 71 -67.74 12.57 22.76
N THR A 72 -67.12 13.72 22.50
CA THR A 72 -67.56 15.00 23.07
C THR A 72 -68.98 15.35 22.63
N ARG A 73 -69.31 15.11 21.36
CA ARG A 73 -70.66 15.38 20.83
C ARG A 73 -71.71 14.44 21.42
N ILE A 74 -71.40 13.15 21.57
CA ILE A 74 -72.28 12.16 22.20
C ILE A 74 -72.60 12.61 23.64
N HIS A 75 -71.58 12.94 24.42
CA HIS A 75 -71.76 13.40 25.79
C HIS A 75 -72.65 14.66 25.89
N GLN A 76 -72.47 15.59 24.95
CA GLN A 76 -73.28 16.81 24.88
C GLN A 76 -74.76 16.51 24.59
N LEU A 77 -75.04 15.54 23.72
CA LEU A 77 -76.39 15.11 23.40
C LEU A 77 -77.05 14.37 24.58
N GLU A 78 -76.31 13.50 25.25
CA GLU A 78 -76.78 12.81 26.47
C GLU A 78 -77.20 13.80 27.56
N GLN A 79 -76.40 14.85 27.78
CA GLN A 79 -76.71 15.90 28.75
C GLN A 79 -77.98 16.67 28.36
N GLN A 80 -78.14 17.01 27.08
CA GLN A 80 -79.35 17.67 26.57
C GLN A 80 -80.59 16.79 26.76
N GLN A 81 -80.48 15.50 26.44
CA GLN A 81 -81.58 14.55 26.59
C GLN A 81 -82.02 14.41 28.05
N GLY A 82 -81.07 14.36 29.00
CA GLY A 82 -81.35 14.33 30.44
C GLY A 82 -82.10 15.57 30.91
N LEU A 83 -81.69 16.77 30.48
CA LEU A 83 -82.37 18.03 30.81
C LEU A 83 -83.79 18.10 30.23
N THR A 84 -83.97 17.69 28.97
CA THR A 84 -85.32 17.63 28.36
C THR A 84 -86.21 16.61 29.05
N SER A 85 -85.66 15.45 29.45
CA SER A 85 -86.42 14.40 30.14
C SER A 85 -86.87 14.85 31.52
N ALA A 86 -86.01 15.56 32.27
CA ALA A 86 -86.36 16.16 33.55
C ALA A 86 -87.42 17.26 33.44
N ALA A 87 -87.32 18.12 32.42
CA ALA A 87 -88.31 19.16 32.14
C ALA A 87 -89.69 18.57 31.76
N ASN A 88 -89.70 17.49 30.97
CA ASN A 88 -90.91 16.79 30.57
C ASN A 88 -91.57 16.07 31.77
N HIS A 89 -90.76 15.49 32.66
CA HIS A 89 -91.24 14.87 33.90
C HIS A 89 -91.87 15.89 34.86
N GLN A 90 -91.31 17.10 34.98
CA GLN A 90 -91.91 18.20 35.74
C GLN A 90 -93.24 18.70 35.15
N GLN A 91 -93.36 18.78 33.82
CA GLN A 91 -94.64 19.11 33.16
C GLN A 91 -95.71 18.05 33.43
N GLN A 92 -95.36 16.75 33.38
CA GLN A 92 -96.29 15.67 33.71
C GLN A 92 -96.72 15.66 35.17
N THR A 93 -95.90 16.15 36.11
CA THR A 93 -96.30 16.24 37.52
C THR A 93 -97.29 17.37 37.80
N GLN A 94 -97.35 18.40 36.94
CA GLN A 94 -98.30 19.51 37.04
C GLN A 94 -99.65 19.23 36.36
N LEU A 95 -99.73 18.22 35.50
CA LEU A 95 -100.96 17.80 34.80
C LEU A 95 -101.55 16.55 35.47
N LYS A 96 -102.30 16.73 36.57
CA LYS A 96 -103.19 15.69 37.11
C LYS A 96 -104.62 16.22 37.24
N ALA A 97 -105.47 15.85 36.29
CA ALA A 97 -106.92 15.73 36.46
C ALA A 97 -107.40 14.50 35.65
N PRO A 98 -108.45 13.79 36.09
CA PRO A 98 -108.76 12.45 35.63
C PRO A 98 -109.75 12.39 34.46
N ASP A 99 -109.69 11.24 33.79
CA ASP A 99 -110.71 10.59 32.95
C ASP A 99 -111.15 11.26 31.64
N SER A 100 -110.51 10.84 30.54
CA SER A 100 -111.17 10.13 29.43
C SER A 100 -110.11 9.57 28.47
N ASP A 101 -110.42 8.45 27.81
CA ASP A 101 -109.67 7.80 26.71
C ASP A 101 -108.61 6.73 27.07
N ALA A 102 -109.05 5.67 27.74
CA ALA A 102 -108.25 4.46 28.01
C ALA A 102 -107.67 3.76 26.75
N ARG A 103 -108.27 3.96 25.56
CA ARG A 103 -107.77 3.38 24.30
C ARG A 103 -106.58 4.15 23.70
N ASN A 104 -106.61 5.49 23.73
CA ASN A 104 -105.48 6.32 23.28
C ASN A 104 -104.25 6.17 24.18
N CYS A 105 -104.45 5.95 25.48
CA CYS A 105 -103.35 5.74 26.43
C CYS A 105 -102.64 4.39 26.20
N GLN A 106 -103.38 3.35 25.84
CA GLN A 106 -102.84 2.01 25.61
C GLN A 106 -102.03 1.92 24.30
N ASP A 107 -102.49 2.57 23.23
CA ASP A 107 -101.78 2.65 21.95
C ASP A 107 -100.48 3.49 22.08
N ALA A 108 -100.53 4.60 22.81
CA ALA A 108 -99.34 5.41 23.10
C ALA A 108 -98.31 4.60 23.92
N GLN A 109 -98.78 3.82 24.90
CA GLN A 109 -97.91 2.99 25.75
C GLN A 109 -97.25 1.84 24.98
N GLN A 110 -97.94 1.26 24.00
CA GLN A 110 -97.37 0.27 23.08
C GLN A 110 -96.30 0.88 22.16
N GLN A 111 -96.56 2.06 21.60
CA GLN A 111 -95.57 2.78 20.78
C GLN A 111 -94.30 3.11 21.57
N TYR A 112 -94.45 3.55 22.83
CA TYR A 112 -93.30 3.78 23.71
C TYR A 112 -92.53 2.51 24.02
N ALA A 113 -93.21 1.39 24.28
CA ALA A 113 -92.56 0.11 24.51
C ALA A 113 -91.77 -0.38 23.29
N GLU A 114 -92.31 -0.18 22.08
CA GLU A 114 -91.63 -0.55 20.84
C GLU A 114 -90.43 0.34 20.54
N VAL A 115 -90.53 1.64 20.79
CA VAL A 115 -89.39 2.57 20.69
C VAL A 115 -88.30 2.21 21.71
N LEU A 116 -88.65 1.88 22.95
CA LEU A 116 -87.71 1.42 23.98
C LEU A 116 -86.99 0.16 23.54
N LYS A 117 -87.73 -0.85 23.05
CA LYS A 117 -87.16 -2.10 22.57
C LYS A 117 -86.19 -1.87 21.40
N ASN A 118 -86.57 -1.03 20.44
CA ASN A 118 -85.70 -0.69 19.30
C ASN A 118 -84.43 0.05 19.77
N CYS A 119 -84.55 0.92 20.77
CA CYS A 119 -83.41 1.63 21.37
C CYS A 119 -82.48 0.65 22.11
N GLU A 120 -83.02 -0.33 22.84
CA GLU A 120 -82.24 -1.41 23.47
C GLU A 120 -81.52 -2.29 22.44
N GLU A 121 -82.20 -2.65 21.35
CA GLU A 121 -81.60 -3.41 20.24
C GLU A 121 -80.44 -2.64 19.58
N GLN A 122 -80.62 -1.34 19.33
CA GLN A 122 -79.56 -0.47 18.81
C GLN A 122 -78.38 -0.35 19.79
N LEU A 123 -78.65 -0.16 21.09
CA LEU A 123 -77.62 -0.07 22.10
C LEU A 123 -76.79 -1.35 22.19
N ASN A 124 -77.43 -2.53 22.10
CA ASN A 124 -76.74 -3.81 22.07
C ASN A 124 -75.86 -3.97 20.81
N GLN A 125 -76.35 -3.54 19.64
CA GLN A 125 -75.54 -3.55 18.41
C GLN A 125 -74.31 -2.65 18.53
N GLU A 126 -74.45 -1.46 19.12
CA GLU A 126 -73.33 -0.56 19.38
C GLU A 126 -72.34 -1.18 20.38
N PHE A 127 -72.81 -1.85 21.44
CA PHE A 127 -71.94 -2.57 22.37
C PHE A 127 -71.14 -3.69 21.69
N GLU A 128 -71.77 -4.48 20.82
CA GLU A 128 -71.11 -5.52 20.04
C GLU A 128 -70.06 -4.91 19.08
N SER A 129 -70.39 -3.81 18.41
CA SER A 129 -69.49 -3.06 17.53
C SER A 129 -68.26 -2.53 18.30
N ILE A 130 -68.46 -1.97 19.49
CA ILE A 130 -67.38 -1.49 20.36
C ILE A 130 -66.48 -2.66 20.80
N ALA A 131 -67.05 -3.81 21.18
CA ALA A 131 -66.28 -4.98 21.58
C ALA A 131 -65.43 -5.54 20.43
N GLN A 132 -65.95 -5.53 19.20
CA GLN A 132 -65.20 -5.90 17.99
C GLN A 132 -64.04 -4.91 17.75
N ALA A 133 -64.32 -3.61 17.79
CA ALA A 133 -63.30 -2.58 17.62
C ALA A 133 -62.19 -2.63 18.68
N GLN A 134 -62.53 -2.95 19.93
CA GLN A 134 -61.55 -3.17 21.00
C GLN A 134 -60.65 -4.39 20.72
N THR A 135 -61.24 -5.47 20.21
CA THR A 135 -60.49 -6.69 19.84
C THR A 135 -59.52 -6.40 18.68
N GLU A 136 -59.97 -5.67 17.66
CA GLU A 136 -59.12 -5.26 16.53
C GLU A 136 -57.99 -4.34 16.96
N LEU A 137 -58.28 -3.38 17.84
CA LEU A 137 -57.26 -2.47 18.40
C LEU A 137 -56.17 -3.26 19.14
N GLU A 138 -56.57 -4.25 19.94
CA GLU A 138 -55.62 -5.09 20.68
C GLU A 138 -54.76 -5.96 19.74
N GLN A 139 -55.35 -6.48 18.66
CA GLN A 139 -54.59 -7.20 17.64
C GLN A 139 -53.59 -6.29 16.91
N LEU A 140 -53.97 -5.04 16.62
CA LEU A 140 -53.08 -4.06 16.01
C LEU A 140 -51.93 -3.69 16.94
N LYS A 141 -52.18 -3.50 18.25
CA LYS A 141 -51.13 -3.24 19.25
C LYS A 141 -50.08 -4.34 19.26
N ARG A 142 -50.49 -5.61 19.31
CA ARG A 142 -49.55 -6.75 19.25
C ARG A 142 -48.73 -6.76 17.97
N LYS A 143 -49.35 -6.47 16.82
CA LYS A 143 -48.62 -6.37 15.54
C LYS A 143 -47.58 -5.25 15.56
N VAL A 144 -47.88 -4.12 16.21
CA VAL A 144 -46.91 -3.01 16.37
C VAL A 144 -45.76 -3.43 17.29
N GLU A 145 -46.05 -4.10 18.40
CA GLU A 145 -45.03 -4.65 19.30
C GLU A 145 -44.11 -5.65 18.59
N ASP A 146 -44.68 -6.61 17.85
CA ASP A 146 -43.91 -7.58 17.05
C ASP A 146 -42.98 -6.88 16.04
N LYS A 147 -43.48 -5.84 15.38
CA LYS A 147 -42.70 -5.05 14.41
C LYS A 147 -41.62 -4.22 15.08
N GLN A 148 -41.88 -3.71 16.28
CA GLN A 148 -40.88 -2.99 17.07
C GLN A 148 -39.74 -3.92 17.51
N GLU A 149 -40.03 -5.15 17.92
CA GLU A 149 -39.01 -6.16 18.21
C GLU A 149 -38.18 -6.53 16.98
N GLU A 150 -38.84 -6.73 15.84
CA GLU A 150 -38.16 -7.02 14.56
C GLU A 150 -37.21 -5.87 14.18
N LEU A 151 -37.66 -4.63 14.33
CA LEU A 151 -36.84 -3.44 14.07
C LEU A 151 -35.62 -3.37 15.00
N CYS A 152 -35.78 -3.64 16.30
CA CYS A 152 -34.66 -3.72 17.24
C CYS A 152 -33.64 -4.80 16.84
N ARG A 153 -34.11 -5.98 16.39
CA ARG A 153 -33.22 -7.06 15.92
C ARG A 153 -32.44 -6.65 14.66
N VAL A 154 -33.12 -6.03 13.70
CA VAL A 154 -32.49 -5.55 12.46
C VAL A 154 -31.45 -4.46 12.77
N GLN A 155 -31.75 -3.53 13.68
CA GLN A 155 -30.80 -2.50 14.10
C GLN A 155 -29.54 -3.09 14.75
N SER A 156 -29.70 -4.11 15.62
CA SER A 156 -28.56 -4.81 16.21
C SER A 156 -27.71 -5.50 15.13
N LEU A 157 -28.35 -6.18 14.17
CA LEU A 157 -27.63 -6.83 13.07
C LEU A 157 -26.90 -5.82 12.18
N LEU A 158 -27.50 -4.66 11.92
CA LEU A 158 -26.88 -3.59 11.14
C LEU A 158 -25.64 -3.05 11.87
N GLN A 159 -25.72 -2.85 13.19
CA GLN A 159 -24.57 -2.42 14.00
C GLN A 159 -23.44 -3.45 13.97
N ASP A 160 -23.75 -4.74 14.06
CA ASP A 160 -22.75 -5.81 13.95
C ASP A 160 -22.07 -5.79 12.56
N LYS A 161 -22.85 -5.60 11.50
CA LYS A 161 -22.31 -5.47 10.14
C LYS A 161 -21.44 -4.23 9.95
N GLN A 162 -21.79 -3.11 10.59
CA GLN A 162 -20.95 -1.93 10.59
C GLN A 162 -19.60 -2.20 11.28
N ASN A 163 -19.63 -2.85 12.44
CA ASN A 163 -18.40 -3.22 13.16
C ASN A 163 -17.50 -4.17 12.34
N ASP A 164 -18.10 -5.15 11.64
CA ASP A 164 -17.37 -6.05 10.74
C ASP A 164 -16.75 -5.30 9.55
N LEU A 165 -17.47 -4.32 9.00
CA LEU A 165 -16.98 -3.45 7.93
C LEU A 165 -15.76 -2.63 8.40
N ASP A 166 -15.85 -2.01 9.57
CA ASP A 166 -14.77 -1.20 10.14
C ASP A 166 -13.51 -2.04 10.39
N ARG A 167 -13.66 -3.26 10.95
CA ARG A 167 -12.56 -4.21 11.11
C ARG A 167 -11.91 -4.58 9.77
N THR A 168 -12.73 -4.81 8.75
CA THR A 168 -12.24 -5.14 7.41
C THR A 168 -11.48 -3.96 6.80
N GLN A 169 -11.95 -2.73 7.01
CA GLN A 169 -11.27 -1.52 6.54
C GLN A 169 -9.90 -1.35 7.21
N MET A 170 -9.80 -1.57 8.52
CA MET A 170 -8.51 -1.55 9.23
C MET A 170 -7.55 -2.60 8.68
N HIS A 171 -8.01 -3.85 8.51
CA HIS A 171 -7.16 -4.90 7.95
C HIS A 171 -6.70 -4.59 6.51
N ILE A 172 -7.53 -3.94 5.68
CA ILE A 172 -7.12 -3.48 4.35
C ILE A 172 -6.07 -2.37 4.46
N HIS A 173 -6.18 -1.47 5.41
CA HIS A 173 -5.20 -0.41 5.65
C HIS A 173 -3.84 -1.01 6.05
N ASP A 174 -3.81 -1.90 7.04
CA ASP A 174 -2.58 -2.59 7.48
C ASP A 174 -1.89 -3.31 6.30
N LYS A 175 -2.68 -4.00 5.46
CA LYS A 175 -2.14 -4.68 4.28
C LYS A 175 -1.58 -3.73 3.22
N LYS A 176 -2.12 -2.51 3.09
CA LYS A 176 -1.55 -1.49 2.20
C LYS A 176 -0.20 -1.01 2.73
N GLU A 177 -0.09 -0.78 4.03
CA GLU A 177 1.18 -0.37 4.65
C GLU A 177 2.26 -1.46 4.52
N GLU A 178 1.89 -2.73 4.73
CA GLU A 178 2.79 -3.87 4.47
C GLU A 178 3.26 -3.92 3.01
N LEU A 179 2.35 -3.71 2.05
CA LEU A 179 2.69 -3.69 0.62
C LEU A 179 3.64 -2.53 0.27
N ASP A 180 3.39 -1.34 0.81
CA ASP A 180 4.25 -0.17 0.59
C ASP A 180 5.67 -0.42 1.14
N GLN A 181 5.77 -1.04 2.32
CA GLN A 181 7.07 -1.42 2.89
C GLN A 181 7.83 -2.42 2.01
N VAL A 182 7.15 -3.46 1.53
CA VAL A 182 7.77 -4.45 0.62
C VAL A 182 8.18 -3.78 -0.70
N TRP A 183 7.36 -2.89 -1.24
CA TRP A 183 7.70 -2.15 -2.46
C TRP A 183 8.97 -1.31 -2.29
N HIS A 184 9.09 -0.61 -1.16
CA HIS A 184 10.30 0.15 -0.83
C HIS A 184 11.54 -0.74 -0.73
N GLN A 185 11.44 -1.90 -0.08
CA GLN A 185 12.54 -2.87 -0.01
C GLN A 185 12.95 -3.39 -1.40
N ILE A 186 11.98 -3.71 -2.26
CA ILE A 186 12.26 -4.15 -3.64
C ILE A 186 12.98 -3.05 -4.42
N LYS A 187 12.54 -1.80 -4.28
CA LYS A 187 13.17 -0.65 -4.93
C LYS A 187 14.63 -0.48 -4.49
N GLU A 188 14.90 -0.57 -3.20
CA GLU A 188 16.25 -0.49 -2.64
C GLU A 188 17.15 -1.62 -3.15
N ARG A 189 16.68 -2.87 -3.12
CA ARG A 189 17.43 -4.03 -3.63
C ARG A 189 17.73 -3.92 -5.12
N ASN A 190 16.79 -3.41 -5.93
CA ASN A 190 17.01 -3.16 -7.34
C ASN A 190 18.08 -2.09 -7.58
N GLY A 191 18.12 -1.04 -6.73
CA GLY A 191 19.18 -0.05 -6.74
C GLY A 191 20.56 -0.68 -6.52
N HIS A 192 20.71 -1.46 -5.45
CA HIS A 192 21.96 -2.18 -5.15
C HIS A 192 22.36 -3.17 -6.24
N LEU A 193 21.39 -3.87 -6.86
CA LEU A 193 21.69 -4.75 -7.98
C LEU A 193 22.28 -3.97 -9.17
N GLY A 194 21.75 -2.77 -9.44
CA GLY A 194 22.31 -1.86 -10.44
C GLY A 194 23.75 -1.45 -10.13
N GLU A 195 24.03 -1.02 -8.90
CA GLU A 195 25.38 -0.66 -8.45
C GLU A 195 26.37 -1.82 -8.61
N VAL A 196 25.97 -3.04 -8.25
CA VAL A 196 26.80 -4.24 -8.41
C VAL A 196 27.00 -4.58 -9.89
N GLN A 197 25.98 -4.42 -10.73
CA GLN A 197 26.12 -4.61 -12.17
C GLN A 197 27.12 -3.62 -12.77
N ASP A 198 27.04 -2.33 -12.42
CA ASP A 198 27.97 -1.32 -12.90
C ASP A 198 29.42 -1.62 -12.46
N LEU A 199 29.60 -2.02 -11.20
CA LEU A 199 30.91 -2.44 -10.67
C LEU A 199 31.47 -3.64 -11.44
N LEU A 200 30.63 -4.63 -11.74
CA LEU A 200 31.02 -5.81 -12.50
C LEU A 200 31.45 -5.45 -13.93
N HIS A 201 30.71 -4.58 -14.61
CA HIS A 201 31.09 -4.10 -15.94
C HIS A 201 32.43 -3.36 -15.91
N SER A 202 32.64 -2.50 -14.91
CA SER A 202 33.92 -1.80 -14.71
C SER A 202 35.08 -2.79 -14.53
N LYS A 203 34.91 -3.79 -13.66
CA LYS A 203 35.94 -4.83 -13.44
C LYS A 203 36.20 -5.69 -14.67
N TRP A 204 35.19 -5.94 -15.48
CA TRP A 204 35.34 -6.67 -16.73
C TRP A 204 36.17 -5.87 -17.75
N ALA A 205 35.93 -4.57 -17.88
CA ALA A 205 36.74 -3.68 -18.72
C ALA A 205 38.20 -3.59 -18.25
N GLU A 206 38.44 -3.49 -16.94
CA GLU A 206 39.80 -3.55 -16.38
C GLU A 206 40.52 -4.86 -16.72
N LEU A 207 39.82 -6.00 -16.66
CA LEU A 207 40.39 -7.30 -17.02
C LEU A 207 40.73 -7.40 -18.51
N GLU A 208 39.88 -6.89 -19.39
CA GLU A 208 40.12 -6.87 -20.83
C GLU A 208 41.36 -6.01 -21.17
N GLU A 209 41.50 -4.86 -20.53
CA GLU A 209 42.68 -3.99 -20.69
C GLU A 209 43.97 -4.69 -20.21
N LEU A 210 43.95 -5.33 -19.05
CA LEU A 210 45.09 -6.10 -18.56
C LEU A 210 45.44 -7.28 -19.48
N GLN A 211 44.43 -7.95 -20.05
CA GLN A 211 44.64 -9.02 -21.01
C GLN A 211 45.34 -8.52 -22.28
N ASN A 212 44.92 -7.37 -22.80
CA ASN A 212 45.56 -6.72 -23.94
C ASN A 212 47.02 -6.34 -23.62
N GLN A 213 47.28 -5.77 -22.45
CA GLN A 213 48.64 -5.43 -22.01
C GLN A 213 49.53 -6.67 -21.91
N ILE A 214 49.03 -7.78 -21.36
CA ILE A 214 49.75 -9.06 -21.31
C ILE A 214 50.10 -9.54 -22.71
N GLN A 215 49.15 -9.46 -23.65
CA GLN A 215 49.38 -9.88 -25.04
C GLN A 215 50.48 -9.03 -25.71
N VAL A 216 50.48 -7.71 -25.50
CA VAL A 216 51.55 -6.81 -25.98
C VAL A 216 52.90 -7.21 -25.39
N LYS A 217 52.98 -7.43 -24.07
CA LYS A 217 54.22 -7.85 -23.41
C LYS A 217 54.71 -9.22 -23.88
N GLN A 218 53.80 -10.15 -24.18
CA GLN A 218 54.17 -11.43 -24.78
C GLN A 218 54.76 -11.23 -26.19
N CYS A 219 54.21 -10.35 -27.03
CA CYS A 219 54.78 -10.03 -28.33
C CYS A 219 56.18 -9.40 -28.22
N GLU A 220 56.36 -8.42 -27.33
CA GLU A 220 57.68 -7.82 -27.04
C GLU A 220 58.70 -8.88 -26.59
N LEU A 221 58.31 -9.79 -25.69
CA LEU A 221 59.18 -10.86 -25.21
C LEU A 221 59.60 -11.80 -26.34
N HIS A 222 58.68 -12.20 -27.23
CA HIS A 222 59.01 -13.03 -28.39
C HIS A 222 59.98 -12.31 -29.34
N GLN A 223 59.84 -10.99 -29.53
CA GLN A 223 60.78 -10.21 -30.34
C GLN A 223 62.20 -10.23 -29.73
N VAL A 224 62.32 -9.93 -28.44
CA VAL A 224 63.61 -9.96 -27.73
C VAL A 224 64.24 -11.35 -27.77
N GLN A 225 63.44 -12.42 -27.66
CA GLN A 225 63.93 -13.79 -27.81
C GLN A 225 64.51 -14.06 -29.20
N ARG A 226 63.85 -13.59 -30.28
CA ARG A 226 64.38 -13.72 -31.65
C ARG A 226 65.69 -12.97 -31.83
N GLU A 227 65.76 -11.72 -31.36
CA GLU A 227 66.98 -10.91 -31.40
C GLU A 227 68.13 -11.57 -30.65
N LYS A 228 67.85 -12.11 -29.44
CA LYS A 228 68.82 -12.90 -28.68
C LYS A 228 69.34 -14.10 -29.48
N THR A 229 68.46 -14.87 -30.13
CA THR A 229 68.88 -16.02 -30.94
C THR A 229 69.73 -15.58 -32.14
N GLN A 230 69.37 -14.48 -32.80
CA GLN A 230 70.15 -13.92 -33.90
C GLN A 230 71.55 -13.49 -33.46
N ILE A 231 71.67 -12.76 -32.35
CA ILE A 231 72.97 -12.36 -31.78
C ILE A 231 73.79 -13.59 -31.38
N GLN A 232 73.17 -14.60 -30.78
CA GLN A 232 73.84 -15.85 -30.44
C GLN A 232 74.38 -16.58 -31.67
N GLN A 233 73.66 -16.54 -32.80
CA GLN A 233 74.13 -17.11 -34.06
C GLN A 233 75.31 -16.31 -34.64
N GLN A 234 75.20 -14.99 -34.72
CA GLN A 234 76.29 -14.11 -35.16
C GLN A 234 77.56 -14.30 -34.31
N LEU A 235 77.42 -14.43 -32.99
CA LEU A 235 78.54 -14.69 -32.09
C LEU A 235 79.21 -16.04 -32.36
N LYS A 236 78.43 -17.09 -32.69
CA LYS A 236 78.99 -18.39 -33.10
C LYS A 236 79.75 -18.26 -34.41
N ASP A 237 79.17 -17.57 -35.40
CA ASP A 237 79.79 -17.37 -36.71
C ASP A 237 81.12 -16.63 -36.57
N HIS A 238 81.16 -15.50 -35.88
CA HIS A 238 82.40 -14.77 -35.58
C HIS A 238 83.43 -15.60 -34.81
N LYS A 239 83.01 -16.42 -33.84
CA LYS A 239 83.92 -17.36 -33.16
C LYS A 239 84.52 -18.38 -34.13
N THR A 240 83.75 -18.87 -35.11
CA THR A 240 84.29 -19.77 -36.14
C THR A 240 85.25 -19.05 -37.09
N GLU A 241 84.96 -17.80 -37.46
CA GLU A 241 85.86 -16.97 -38.28
C GLU A 241 87.17 -16.68 -37.56
N LEU A 242 87.13 -16.29 -36.29
CA LEU A 242 88.32 -16.10 -35.46
C LEU A 242 89.19 -17.37 -35.40
N ARG A 243 88.58 -18.55 -35.24
CA ARG A 243 89.32 -19.84 -35.28
C ARG A 243 89.94 -20.12 -36.65
N LYS A 244 89.32 -19.67 -37.75
CA LYS A 244 89.89 -19.79 -39.10
C LYS A 244 91.09 -18.84 -39.25
N LEU A 245 90.97 -17.60 -38.79
CA LEU A 245 92.06 -16.61 -38.80
C LEU A 245 93.24 -17.07 -37.94
N ASP A 246 92.99 -17.59 -36.75
CA ASP A 246 94.02 -18.16 -35.86
C ASP A 246 94.79 -19.31 -36.54
N LYS A 247 94.07 -20.23 -37.21
CA LYS A 247 94.69 -21.30 -38.04
C LYS A 247 95.50 -20.77 -39.23
N VAL A 248 95.17 -19.60 -39.77
CA VAL A 248 95.93 -18.95 -40.84
C VAL A 248 97.20 -18.30 -40.25
N GLN A 249 97.10 -17.65 -39.09
CA GLN A 249 98.25 -17.12 -38.35
C GLN A 249 99.22 -18.23 -37.92
N SER A 250 98.73 -19.41 -37.50
CA SER A 250 99.62 -20.56 -37.18
C SER A 250 100.35 -21.14 -38.40
N LYS A 251 99.96 -20.80 -39.63
CA LYS A 251 100.60 -21.25 -40.89
C LYS A 251 101.54 -20.21 -41.50
N THR A 252 101.54 -18.98 -41.01
CA THR A 252 102.44 -17.91 -41.41
C THR A 252 103.29 -17.47 -40.22
N GLY A 253 104.45 -18.12 -40.06
CA GLY A 253 105.68 -17.52 -39.51
C GLY A 253 105.68 -17.06 -38.05
N ASN A 254 106.43 -17.80 -37.23
CA ASN A 254 107.16 -17.27 -36.07
C ASN A 254 107.90 -15.98 -36.42
N TYR A 255 107.78 -14.94 -35.60
CA TYR A 255 108.91 -14.16 -35.07
C TYR A 255 108.52 -13.63 -33.69
N GLU A 256 109.41 -13.87 -32.72
CA GLU A 256 109.31 -13.58 -31.29
C GLU A 256 109.66 -12.11 -30.96
N GLU A 257 109.76 -11.83 -29.65
CA GLU A 257 110.24 -10.63 -28.92
C GLU A 257 109.16 -9.57 -28.57
N GLU A 258 109.03 -9.07 -27.33
CA GLU A 258 109.75 -9.30 -26.06
C GLU A 258 108.97 -8.59 -24.92
N THR A 259 109.15 -9.08 -23.68
CA THR A 259 109.09 -8.39 -22.36
C THR A 259 107.87 -7.49 -21.98
N GLN A 260 106.99 -7.90 -21.05
CA GLN A 260 107.06 -7.84 -19.56
C GLN A 260 106.42 -6.56 -18.93
N PRO A 261 106.07 -6.52 -17.61
CA PRO A 261 104.69 -6.58 -17.09
C PRO A 261 104.26 -5.29 -16.33
N VAL A 262 103.12 -5.32 -15.61
CA VAL A 262 102.86 -4.68 -14.27
C VAL A 262 101.55 -3.86 -14.10
N GLN A 263 100.73 -4.37 -13.16
CA GLN A 263 99.83 -3.76 -12.14
C GLN A 263 98.52 -3.02 -12.42
N GLU A 264 97.52 -3.47 -11.65
CA GLU A 264 96.35 -2.75 -11.16
C GLU A 264 96.65 -1.34 -10.64
N ARG A 265 95.80 -0.37 -10.98
CA ARG A 265 95.42 0.69 -10.05
C ARG A 265 94.06 1.30 -10.37
N GLN A 266 93.15 1.16 -9.42
CA GLN A 266 91.93 1.95 -9.25
C GLN A 266 92.29 3.36 -8.79
N VAL A 267 91.60 4.41 -9.26
CA VAL A 267 91.09 5.57 -8.48
C VAL A 267 90.52 6.66 -9.41
N ARG A 268 89.49 7.31 -8.86
CA ARG A 268 88.58 8.35 -9.37
C ARG A 268 89.21 9.74 -9.58
N GLN A 269 88.37 10.60 -10.20
CA GLN A 269 88.24 12.08 -10.04
C GLN A 269 89.34 12.93 -10.70
N SER A 270 89.10 14.10 -11.30
CA SER A 270 87.94 14.99 -11.47
C SER A 270 88.35 16.14 -12.43
N CYS A 271 87.38 16.99 -12.78
CA CYS A 271 87.47 18.42 -13.18
C CYS A 271 87.49 18.72 -14.70
N GLN A 272 86.84 19.74 -15.24
CA GLN A 272 85.78 20.69 -14.85
C GLN A 272 85.56 21.59 -16.10
N GLY A 273 84.35 22.13 -16.30
CA GLY A 273 84.13 23.12 -17.36
C GLY A 273 82.68 23.56 -17.47
N ASN A 274 82.31 24.54 -16.64
CA ASN A 274 81.00 25.19 -16.55
C ASN A 274 80.51 25.82 -17.87
N LYS A 275 79.18 25.87 -18.07
CA LYS A 275 78.40 27.10 -18.38
C LYS A 275 76.88 26.83 -18.34
N ALA A 276 76.15 27.92 -18.08
CA ALA A 276 74.79 28.05 -17.55
C ALA A 276 73.61 27.62 -18.45
N SER A 277 72.50 27.25 -17.76
CA SER A 277 71.03 27.38 -17.98
C SER A 277 70.43 27.67 -19.38
N PRO A 278 69.12 27.40 -19.66
CA PRO A 278 68.01 27.05 -18.76
C PRO A 278 67.07 25.89 -19.21
N GLY A 279 66.27 25.37 -18.28
CA GLY A 279 64.88 24.95 -18.54
C GLY A 279 64.63 23.56 -19.16
N ALA A 280 64.27 22.60 -18.31
CA ALA A 280 63.26 21.60 -18.63
C ALA A 280 62.72 21.01 -17.32
N SER A 281 61.68 21.63 -16.79
CA SER A 281 60.78 21.04 -15.79
C SER A 281 60.13 19.80 -16.41
N SER A 282 60.46 18.61 -15.90
CA SER A 282 59.71 17.39 -16.21
C SER A 282 58.31 17.49 -15.58
N PRO A 283 57.21 17.20 -16.30
CA PRO A 283 55.87 17.67 -15.93
C PRO A 283 55.11 16.76 -14.94
N LEU A 284 55.80 15.98 -14.10
CA LEU A 284 55.16 15.02 -13.18
C LEU A 284 55.74 15.05 -11.76
N ASP A 285 56.17 16.21 -11.27
CA ASP A 285 56.65 16.37 -9.89
C ASP A 285 55.74 17.25 -9.02
N GLU A 286 54.45 17.38 -9.37
CA GLU A 286 53.47 18.20 -8.63
C GLU A 286 52.38 17.40 -7.91
N SER A 287 52.54 16.08 -7.77
CA SER A 287 51.63 15.27 -6.95
C SER A 287 52.33 14.82 -5.68
N PHE A 288 51.80 15.26 -4.54
CA PHE A 288 52.24 14.82 -3.21
C PHE A 288 51.26 13.79 -2.68
N LEU A 289 51.79 12.71 -2.12
CA LEU A 289 51.06 11.66 -1.45
C LEU A 289 51.30 11.80 0.05
N GLU A 290 50.24 11.68 0.84
CA GLU A 290 50.31 11.88 2.29
C GLU A 290 50.23 10.54 3.01
N CYS A 291 50.95 10.41 4.12
CA CYS A 291 50.71 9.30 5.03
C CYS A 291 49.35 9.49 5.72
N PRO A 292 48.41 8.54 5.63
CA PRO A 292 47.08 8.68 6.23
C PRO A 292 47.11 8.76 7.77
N ASN A 293 48.21 8.37 8.42
CA ASN A 293 48.30 8.32 9.89
C ASN A 293 48.96 9.57 10.51
N CYS A 294 49.89 10.23 9.81
CA CYS A 294 50.61 11.41 10.34
C CYS A 294 50.60 12.63 9.40
N GLN A 295 49.98 12.51 8.21
CA GLN A 295 49.80 13.56 7.20
C GLN A 295 51.11 14.17 6.67
N ILE A 296 52.25 13.50 6.85
CA ILE A 296 53.51 13.92 6.24
C ILE A 296 53.44 13.70 4.73
N GLN A 297 53.77 14.74 3.97
CA GLN A 297 53.69 14.77 2.51
C GLN A 297 54.99 14.27 1.86
N TYR A 298 54.84 13.42 0.86
CA TYR A 298 55.94 12.89 0.05
C TYR A 298 55.67 13.15 -1.43
N PRO A 299 56.67 13.55 -2.23
CA PRO A 299 56.53 13.59 -3.68
C PRO A 299 56.17 12.21 -4.22
N ALA A 300 55.25 12.12 -5.20
CA ALA A 300 54.85 10.85 -5.83
C ALA A 300 56.04 10.12 -6.49
N SER A 301 57.05 10.87 -6.92
CA SER A 301 58.34 10.36 -7.41
C SER A 301 59.10 9.52 -6.36
N ARG A 302 58.78 9.68 -5.05
CA ARG A 302 59.36 8.96 -3.91
C ARG A 302 58.36 8.08 -3.16
N HIS A 303 57.36 7.53 -3.85
CA HIS A 303 56.35 6.64 -3.26
C HIS A 303 56.92 5.45 -2.45
N ARG A 304 58.10 4.94 -2.79
CA ARG A 304 58.76 3.85 -2.02
C ARG A 304 59.15 4.29 -0.60
N GLU A 305 59.54 5.55 -0.42
CA GLU A 305 59.87 6.12 0.90
C GLU A 305 58.60 6.29 1.75
N LEU A 306 57.49 6.72 1.12
CA LEU A 306 56.18 6.81 1.77
C LEU A 306 55.66 5.44 2.25
N VAL A 307 55.80 4.38 1.45
CA VAL A 307 55.34 3.03 1.84
C VAL A 307 56.11 2.51 3.06
N ILE A 308 57.43 2.73 3.11
CA ILE A 308 58.25 2.38 4.27
C ILE A 308 57.83 3.22 5.49
N HIS A 309 57.56 4.50 5.30
CA HIS A 309 57.07 5.38 6.36
C HIS A 309 55.71 4.93 6.90
N ILE A 310 54.76 4.53 6.05
CA ILE A 310 53.44 4.03 6.46
C ILE A 310 53.58 2.75 7.31
N ASP A 311 54.44 1.81 6.91
CA ASP A 311 54.67 0.56 7.66
C ASP A 311 55.26 0.82 9.06
N GLN A 312 56.08 1.86 9.21
CA GLN A 312 56.61 2.30 10.51
C GLN A 312 55.60 3.12 11.31
N CYS A 313 54.77 3.93 10.65
CA CYS A 313 53.79 4.80 11.30
C CYS A 313 52.53 4.05 11.74
N CYS A 314 52.32 2.81 11.27
CA CYS A 314 51.22 1.92 11.68
C CYS A 314 51.59 0.96 12.83
N ARG A 315 52.83 1.04 13.35
CA ARG A 315 53.26 0.37 14.60
C ARG A 315 53.23 1.35 15.76
#